data_AF-A0AB39HNG6-F1
#
_entry.id   AF-A0AB39HNG6-F1
#
_cell.length_a   1.000
_cell.length_b   1.000
_cell.length_c   1.000
_cell.angle_alpha   90.00
_cell.angle_beta   90.00
_cell.angle_gamma   90.00
#
_symmetry.space_group_name_H-M   'P 1'
#
loop_
_entity.id
_entity.type
_entity.pdbx_description
1 polymer ?
#
loop_
_entity_poly.entity_id
_entity_poly.type
_entity_poly.pdbx_seq_one_letter_code
_entity_poly.pdbx_strand_id
1 'polypeptide(L)' 'MDFHIAGFAYYDGLDVIDEFTLGKPVELLSEADNLCDPEAVAIYYQTRKIGYDRKTRMHY' A
#
# COMPACT_ATOMS: atom_id res chain seq x y z
N MET A 1 -5.91 -12.77 -9.46
CA MET A 1 -4.70 -12.00 -9.15
C MET A 1 -5.20 -10.89 -8.25
N ASP A 2 -5.03 -11.06 -6.95
CA ASP A 2 -5.65 -10.17 -5.96
C ASP A 2 -4.58 -9.26 -5.38
N PHE A 3 -4.92 -8.00 -5.19
CA PHE A 3 -4.04 -6.99 -4.63
C PHE A 3 -4.61 -6.55 -3.29
N HIS A 4 -3.84 -6.76 -2.22
CA HIS A 4 -4.25 -6.44 -0.86
C HIS A 4 -3.35 -5.37 -0.27
N ILE A 5 -3.96 -4.33 0.29
CA ILE A 5 -3.26 -3.27 1.01
C ILE A 5 -3.08 -3.73 2.47
N ALA A 6 -1.84 -3.93 2.88
CA ALA A 6 -1.51 -4.16 4.28
C ALA A 6 -1.32 -2.84 5.01
N GLY A 7 -1.72 -2.77 6.27
CA GLY A 7 -1.47 -1.61 7.11
C GLY A 7 -2.49 -0.47 6.97
N PHE A 8 -3.58 -0.64 6.22
CA PHE A 8 -4.54 0.43 5.93
C PHE A 8 -5.05 1.19 7.16
N ALA A 9 -5.34 0.47 8.25
CA ALA A 9 -5.79 1.07 9.51
C ALA A 9 -4.68 1.71 10.35
N TYR A 10 -3.41 1.44 10.04
CA TYR A 10 -2.24 1.96 10.78
C TYR A 10 -1.62 3.20 10.10
N TYR A 11 -1.94 3.43 8.84
CA TYR A 11 -1.55 4.61 8.07
C TYR A 11 -2.78 5.51 7.83
N ASP A 12 -2.69 6.45 6.90
CA ASP A 12 -3.73 7.44 6.61
C ASP A 12 -4.94 6.82 5.85
N GLY A 13 -5.05 5.49 5.78
CA GLY A 13 -6.10 4.80 5.04
C GLY A 13 -7.50 5.10 5.59
N LEU A 14 -7.66 5.14 6.91
CA LEU A 14 -8.94 5.49 7.53
C LEU A 14 -9.35 6.94 7.27
N ASP A 15 -8.38 7.85 7.14
CA ASP A 15 -8.63 9.27 6.90
C ASP A 15 -9.16 9.53 5.48
N VAL A 16 -8.84 8.65 4.53
CA VAL A 16 -9.22 8.80 3.11
C VAL A 16 -10.28 7.78 2.66
N ILE A 17 -10.85 6.98 3.57
CA ILE A 17 -11.71 5.84 3.22
C ILE A 17 -12.95 6.25 2.42
N ASP A 18 -13.52 7.42 2.71
CA ASP A 18 -14.71 7.94 2.01
C ASP A 18 -14.37 8.49 0.61
N GLU A 19 -13.10 8.83 0.35
CA GLU A 19 -12.62 9.33 -0.93
C GLU A 19 -12.06 8.21 -1.82
N PHE A 20 -11.46 7.20 -1.19
CA PHE A 20 -10.75 6.09 -1.81
C PHE A 20 -11.73 5.03 -2.34
N THR A 21 -12.45 5.43 -3.38
CA THR A 21 -13.48 4.65 -4.06
C THR A 21 -12.95 3.98 -5.33
N LEU A 22 -13.77 3.13 -5.96
CA LEU A 22 -13.40 2.43 -7.18
C LEU A 22 -13.02 3.40 -8.32
N GLY A 23 -11.97 3.04 -9.07
CA GLY A 23 -11.46 3.83 -10.19
C GLY A 23 -10.50 4.97 -9.78
N LYS A 24 -10.24 5.16 -8.49
CA LYS A 24 -9.23 6.11 -8.01
C LYS A 24 -7.82 5.58 -8.25
N PRO A 25 -6.93 6.36 -8.88
CA PRO A 25 -5.54 5.95 -9.08
C PRO A 25 -4.79 5.96 -7.75
N VAL A 26 -3.77 5.10 -7.66
CA VAL A 26 -2.78 5.06 -6.57
C VAL A 26 -1.39 5.11 -7.16
N GLU A 27 -0.44 5.55 -6.36
CA GLU A 27 0.98 5.54 -6.69
C GLU A 27 1.67 4.43 -5.89
N LEU A 28 2.57 3.70 -6.55
CA LEU A 28 3.38 2.65 -5.94
C LEU A 28 4.82 3.14 -5.86
N LEU A 29 5.39 3.15 -4.66
CA LEU A 29 6.76 3.60 -4.42
C LEU A 29 7.56 2.47 -3.75
N SER A 30 8.63 2.03 -4.40
CA SER A 30 9.57 1.07 -3.81
C SER A 30 10.41 1.73 -2.71
N GLU A 31 10.42 1.15 -1.51
CA GLU A 31 11.25 1.60 -0.39
C GLU A 31 12.45 0.67 -0.22
N ALA A 32 13.43 0.77 -1.14
CA ALA A 32 14.61 -0.11 -1.14
C ALA A 32 15.53 0.06 0.09
N ASP A 33 15.39 1.19 0.79
CA ASP A 33 16.09 1.56 2.01
C ASP A 33 15.29 1.24 3.29
N ASN A 34 14.13 0.59 3.15
CA ASN A 34 13.33 0.17 4.30
C ASN A 34 14.11 -0.88 5.11
N LEU A 35 14.44 -0.52 6.36
CA LEU A 35 15.25 -1.34 7.26
C LEU A 35 14.63 -2.70 7.60
N CYS A 36 13.30 -2.83 7.45
CA CYS A 36 12.57 -4.06 7.76
C CYS A 36 12.42 -4.97 6.54
N ASP A 37 12.11 -4.40 5.38
CA ASP A 37 11.90 -5.14 4.13
C ASP A 37 12.35 -4.30 2.93
N PRO A 38 13.55 -4.56 2.37
CA PRO A 38 14.09 -3.79 1.24
C PRO A 38 13.30 -4.01 -0.06
N GLU A 39 12.34 -4.93 -0.09
CA GLU A 39 11.45 -5.10 -1.23
C GLU A 39 10.04 -4.53 -0.98
N ALA A 40 9.84 -3.75 0.08
CA ALA A 40 8.55 -3.13 0.40
C ALA A 40 8.12 -2.14 -0.70
N VAL A 41 6.84 -2.20 -1.08
CA VAL A 41 6.22 -1.22 -1.98
C VAL A 41 5.13 -0.49 -1.23
N ALA A 42 5.38 0.78 -0.92
CA ALA A 42 4.41 1.66 -0.30
C ALA A 42 3.35 2.10 -1.31
N ILE A 43 2.11 2.21 -0.83
CA ILE A 43 0.95 2.60 -1.63
C ILE A 43 0.49 3.97 -1.16
N TYR A 44 0.37 4.90 -2.10
CA TYR A 44 -0.08 6.26 -1.87
C TYR A 44 -1.38 6.54 -2.61
N TYR A 45 -2.31 7.20 -1.92
CA TYR A 45 -3.42 7.90 -2.55
C TYR A 45 -3.15 9.40 -2.42
N GLN A 46 -2.94 10.08 -3.55
CA GLN A 46 -2.43 11.45 -3.57
C GLN A 46 -1.10 11.52 -2.78
N THR A 47 -1.02 12.36 -1.75
CA THR A 47 0.16 12.49 -0.88
C THR A 47 0.10 11.63 0.39
N ARG A 48 -0.95 10.82 0.54
CA ARG A 48 -1.25 10.04 1.75
C ARG A 48 -0.77 8.60 1.58
N LYS A 49 0.13 8.15 2.45
CA LYS A 49 0.52 6.73 2.51
C LYS A 49 -0.66 5.97 3.11
N ILE A 50 -1.19 5.00 2.38
CA ILE A 50 -2.36 4.21 2.81
C ILE A 50 -1.99 2.76 3.14
N GLY A 51 -0.74 2.37 2.95
CA GLY A 51 -0.25 1.03 3.31
C GLY A 51 0.89 0.55 2.44
N TYR A 52 1.06 -0.76 2.42
CA TYR A 52 1.99 -1.47 1.54
C TYR A 52 1.26 -2.52 0.72
N ASP A 53 1.87 -2.94 -0.38
CA ASP A 53 1.45 -4.16 -1.04
C ASP A 53 1.68 -5.35 -0.10
N ARG A 54 0.68 -6.20 0.07
CA ARG A 54 0.92 -7.51 0.67
C ARG A 54 1.45 -8.42 -0.42
N LYS A 55 2.75 -8.69 -0.43
CA LYS A 55 3.30 -9.77 -1.26
C LYS A 55 2.68 -11.10 -0.83
N THR A 56 1.83 -11.67 -1.69
CA THR A 56 1.46 -13.08 -1.58
C THR A 56 2.70 -13.88 -1.92
N ARG A 57 3.39 -14.41 -0.91
CA ARG A 57 4.45 -15.41 -1.14
C ARG A 57 3.77 -16.67 -1.67
N MET A 58 3.70 -16.78 -3.00
CA MET A 58 3.43 -18.06 -3.66
C MET A 58 4.68 -18.91 -3.41
N HIS A 59 4.67 -19.69 -2.32
CA HIS A 59 5.63 -20.75 -2.12
C HIS A 59 5.41 -21.78 -3.23
N TYR A 60 6.34 -21.83 -4.20
CA TYR A 60 6.44 -22.91 -5.18
C TYR A 60 6.99 -24.17 -4.53
#